data_AF-V4J3B8-F1
#
_entry.id   AF-V4J3B8-F1
#
_cell.length_a   1.000
_cell.length_b   1.000
_cell.length_c   1.000
_cell.angle_alpha   90.00
_cell.angle_beta   90.00
_cell.angle_gamma   90.00
#
_symmetry.space_group_name_H-M   'P 1'
#
loop_
_entity.id
_entity.type
_entity.pdbx_description
1 polymer ?
#
loop_
_entity_poly.entity_id
_entity_poly.type
_entity_poly.pdbx_seq_one_letter_code
_entity_poly.pdbx_strand_id
1 'polypeptide(L)'
;MADRTAVANPAPLGLVGFGLTTVLLSLVNAGVFGADLEMLVIPMAIAFGGTIQLMAGAMEFRTGNTFGMTAFTSYGAFWWWFALLLLFQNNGWIPEVSAQALGVALIMWGVFTTYMWVGTFKLNWGLFSVFLTLALTFFLLGFGDFLGVGVVVTLGGWVGILTGLLAMYVSFAEVTNWTWGRDVLPLGGTPYEG
;
A
#
# COMPACT_ATOMS: atom_id res chain seq x y z
N MET A 1 11.15 30.00 -2.88
CA MET A 1 10.73 29.53 -1.55
C MET A 1 9.28 29.13 -1.67
N ALA A 2 8.91 27.91 -1.25
CA ALA A 2 7.51 27.47 -1.28
C ALA A 2 6.62 28.50 -0.58
N ASP A 3 5.52 28.87 -1.22
CA ASP A 3 4.55 29.82 -0.67
C ASP A 3 4.06 29.31 0.70
N ARG A 4 4.23 30.15 1.73
CA ARG A 4 3.90 29.83 3.13
C ARG A 4 2.39 29.78 3.38
N THR A 5 1.56 29.99 2.36
CA THR A 5 0.10 29.83 2.39
C THR A 5 -0.38 28.49 1.81
N ALA A 6 0.50 27.67 1.22
CA ALA A 6 0.14 26.37 0.64
C ALA A 6 -0.04 25.29 1.71
N VAL A 7 -1.16 24.57 1.65
CA VAL A 7 -1.42 23.39 2.48
C VAL A 7 -0.37 22.31 2.15
N ALA A 8 0.20 21.67 3.17
CA ALA A 8 1.18 20.60 2.97
C ALA A 8 0.58 19.41 2.21
N ASN A 9 1.36 18.77 1.33
CA ASN A 9 0.97 17.55 0.63
C ASN A 9 1.06 16.35 1.60
N PRO A 10 -0.05 15.66 1.92
CA PRO A 10 -0.03 14.51 2.81
C PRO A 10 0.39 13.19 2.11
N ALA A 11 0.42 13.15 0.77
CA ALA A 11 0.67 11.93 0.00
C ALA A 11 1.98 11.21 0.34
N PRO A 12 3.13 11.88 0.54
CA PRO A 12 4.37 11.19 0.88
C PRO A 12 4.28 10.43 2.20
N LEU A 13 3.53 10.97 3.17
CA LEU A 13 3.32 10.35 4.47
C LEU A 13 2.49 9.07 4.36
N GLY A 14 1.40 9.12 3.58
CA GLY A 14 0.59 7.94 3.29
C GLY A 14 1.38 6.85 2.55
N LEU A 15 2.17 7.25 1.55
CA LEU A 15 2.98 6.35 0.73
C LEU A 15 4.09 5.65 1.50
N VAL A 16 4.80 6.35 2.40
CA VAL A 16 5.87 5.71 3.21
C VAL A 16 5.30 4.79 4.28
N GLY A 17 4.18 5.17 4.91
CA GLY A 17 3.49 4.32 5.88
C GLY A 17 2.99 3.01 5.26
N PHE A 18 2.40 3.13 4.07
CA PHE A 18 2.03 1.99 3.24
C PHE A 18 3.25 1.15 2.83
N GLY A 19 4.27 1.80 2.25
CA GLY A 19 5.39 1.13 1.62
C GLY A 19 6.21 0.31 2.61
N LEU A 20 6.55 0.88 3.77
CA LEU A 20 7.30 0.16 4.82
C LEU A 20 6.53 -1.05 5.35
N THR A 21 5.24 -0.87 5.68
CA THR A 21 4.41 -1.98 6.17
C THR A 21 4.25 -3.08 5.12
N THR A 22 4.10 -2.68 3.85
CA THR A 22 4.02 -3.61 2.71
C THR A 22 5.29 -4.42 2.55
N VAL A 23 6.48 -3.79 2.60
CA VAL A 23 7.77 -4.51 2.50
C VAL A 23 7.90 -5.55 3.61
N LEU A 24 7.58 -5.19 4.86
CA LEU A 24 7.69 -6.10 6.00
C LEU A 24 6.80 -7.33 5.86
N LEU A 25 5.51 -7.13 5.52
CA LEU A 25 4.60 -8.26 5.27
C LEU A 25 5.04 -9.09 4.05
N SER A 26 5.51 -8.41 3.01
CA SER A 26 5.88 -9.08 1.76
C SER A 26 7.15 -9.92 1.89
N LEU A 27 8.06 -9.56 2.80
CA LEU A 27 9.21 -10.37 3.18
C LEU A 27 8.81 -11.70 3.83
N VAL A 28 7.71 -11.71 4.60
CA VAL A 28 7.10 -12.94 5.14
C VAL A 28 6.47 -13.75 4.01
N ASN A 29 5.63 -13.12 3.18
CA ASN A 29 4.96 -13.80 2.06
C ASN A 29 5.95 -14.39 1.04
N ALA A 30 7.09 -13.74 0.83
CA ALA A 30 8.16 -14.22 -0.05
C ALA A 30 8.98 -15.38 0.54
N GLY A 31 8.70 -15.80 1.78
CA GLY A 31 9.41 -16.86 2.47
C GLY A 31 10.83 -16.47 2.91
N VAL A 32 11.15 -15.17 2.95
CA VAL A 32 12.48 -14.69 3.38
C VAL A 32 12.58 -14.69 4.90
N PHE A 33 11.49 -14.40 5.59
CA PHE A 33 11.36 -14.44 7.05
C PHE A 33 10.12 -15.24 7.47
N GLY A 34 10.12 -15.73 8.71
CA GLY A 34 9.01 -16.47 9.30
C GLY A 34 8.12 -15.62 10.22
N ALA A 35 7.40 -16.31 11.12
CA ALA A 35 6.38 -15.74 12.01
C ALA A 35 6.87 -14.57 12.90
N ASP A 36 8.15 -14.55 13.29
CA ASP A 36 8.69 -13.46 14.11
C ASP A 36 8.55 -12.09 13.43
N LEU A 37 8.80 -12.02 12.11
CA LEU A 37 8.62 -10.78 11.36
C LEU A 37 7.13 -10.46 11.14
N GLU A 38 6.28 -11.47 11.00
CA GLU A 38 4.83 -11.28 10.90
C GLU A 38 4.23 -10.64 12.15
N MET A 39 4.70 -11.02 13.34
CA MET A 39 4.27 -10.41 14.59
C MET A 39 4.72 -8.94 14.71
N LEU A 40 5.83 -8.56 14.07
CA LEU A 40 6.27 -7.15 13.96
C LEU A 40 5.43 -6.34 12.97
N VAL A 41 4.76 -6.99 12.01
CA VAL A 41 3.87 -6.30 11.04
C VAL A 41 2.64 -5.76 11.74
N ILE A 42 2.08 -6.44 12.76
CA ILE A 42 0.86 -6.00 13.46
C ILE A 42 0.97 -4.56 14.00
N PRO A 43 1.97 -4.19 14.84
CA PRO A 43 2.09 -2.82 15.33
C PRO A 43 2.39 -1.82 14.21
N MET A 44 3.13 -2.21 13.16
CA MET A 44 3.39 -1.35 12.00
C MET A 44 2.12 -1.08 11.19
N ALA A 45 1.29 -2.11 10.99
CA ALA A 45 0.00 -2.03 10.33
C ALA A 45 -0.99 -1.15 11.12
N ILE A 46 -0.95 -1.18 12.46
CA ILE A 46 -1.78 -0.29 13.28
C ILE A 46 -1.26 1.15 13.24
N ALA A 47 0.02 1.35 13.54
CA ALA A 47 0.57 2.68 13.76
C ALA A 47 0.78 3.44 12.45
N PHE A 48 1.43 2.83 11.46
CA PHE A 48 1.92 3.54 10.29
C PHE A 48 1.17 3.21 9.00
N GLY A 49 1.11 1.93 8.63
CA GLY A 49 0.31 1.48 7.49
C GLY A 49 -1.18 1.80 7.67
N GLY A 50 -1.69 1.78 8.90
CA GLY A 50 -3.10 2.04 9.20
C GLY A 50 -3.36 3.48 9.60
N THR A 51 -3.03 3.84 10.84
CA THR A 51 -3.44 5.13 11.43
C THR A 51 -2.87 6.33 10.69
N ILE A 52 -1.56 6.37 10.44
CA ILE A 52 -0.97 7.50 9.73
C ILE A 52 -1.43 7.56 8.27
N GLN A 53 -1.63 6.41 7.61
CA GLN A 53 -2.16 6.39 6.25
C GLN A 53 -3.63 6.88 6.20
N LEU A 54 -4.47 6.50 7.17
CA LEU A 54 -5.83 7.04 7.34
C LEU A 54 -5.80 8.55 7.55
N MET A 55 -4.87 9.05 8.38
CA MET A 55 -4.70 10.50 8.59
C MET A 55 -4.28 11.21 7.30
N ALA A 56 -3.36 10.64 6.52
CA ALA A 56 -2.97 11.19 5.22
C ALA A 56 -4.18 11.25 4.27
N GLY A 57 -4.99 10.19 4.21
CA GLY A 57 -6.23 10.17 3.42
C GLY A 57 -7.26 11.21 3.86
N ALA A 58 -7.45 11.40 5.17
CA ALA A 58 -8.33 12.43 5.70
C ALA A 58 -7.83 13.85 5.36
N MET A 59 -6.52 14.06 5.31
CA MET A 59 -5.91 15.35 4.93
C MET A 59 -6.08 15.66 3.44
N GLU A 60 -6.17 14.64 2.56
CA GLU A 60 -6.42 14.84 1.12
C GLU A 60 -7.81 15.44 0.82
N PHE A 61 -8.77 15.30 1.73
CA PHE A 61 -10.05 16.00 1.60
C PHE A 61 -9.85 17.53 1.58
N ARG A 62 -8.87 18.04 2.33
CA ARG A 62 -8.57 19.49 2.40
C ARG A 62 -7.82 20.00 1.17
N THR A 63 -7.16 19.12 0.41
CA THR A 63 -6.43 19.45 -0.82
C THR A 63 -7.32 19.28 -2.07
N GLY A 64 -8.52 18.72 -1.93
CA GLY A 64 -9.43 18.42 -3.05
C GLY A 64 -9.00 17.18 -3.86
N ASN A 65 -8.09 16.37 -3.34
CA ASN A 65 -7.56 15.20 -4.03
C ASN A 65 -8.41 13.95 -3.75
N THR A 66 -9.43 13.72 -4.59
CA THR A 66 -10.29 12.52 -4.48
C THR A 66 -9.51 11.22 -4.56
N PHE A 67 -8.52 11.13 -5.47
CA PHE A 67 -7.73 9.92 -5.66
C PHE A 67 -6.96 9.57 -4.38
N GLY A 68 -6.18 10.52 -3.85
CA GLY A 68 -5.39 10.34 -2.64
C GLY A 68 -6.27 10.03 -1.42
N MET A 69 -7.38 10.75 -1.27
CA MET A 69 -8.34 10.51 -0.18
C MET A 69 -8.85 9.08 -0.21
N THR A 70 -9.36 8.62 -1.36
CA THR A 70 -9.88 7.25 -1.50
C THR A 70 -8.77 6.23 -1.31
N ALA A 71 -7.62 6.40 -1.96
CA ALA A 71 -6.50 5.46 -1.86
C ALA A 71 -6.01 5.30 -0.41
N PHE A 72 -5.56 6.38 0.21
CA PHE A 72 -4.92 6.31 1.52
C PHE A 72 -5.91 5.91 2.63
N THR A 73 -7.16 6.37 2.56
CA THR A 73 -8.16 5.96 3.56
C THR A 73 -8.49 4.47 3.41
N SER A 74 -8.65 3.97 2.19
CA SER A 74 -8.96 2.55 1.97
C SER A 74 -7.79 1.64 2.36
N TYR A 75 -6.56 1.94 1.97
CA TYR A 75 -5.41 1.09 2.34
C TYR A 75 -5.02 1.23 3.82
N GLY A 76 -5.24 2.39 4.43
CA GLY A 76 -5.14 2.52 5.88
C GLY A 76 -6.16 1.64 6.61
N ALA A 77 -7.38 1.55 6.10
CA ALA A 77 -8.39 0.63 6.61
C ALA A 77 -8.04 -0.85 6.34
N PHE A 78 -7.42 -1.17 5.20
CA PHE A 78 -6.89 -2.52 4.91
C PHE A 78 -5.89 -2.96 5.99
N TRP A 79 -4.93 -2.10 6.36
CA TRP A 79 -3.94 -2.43 7.36
C TRP A 79 -4.55 -2.63 8.76
N TRP A 80 -5.53 -1.81 9.12
CA TRP A 80 -6.30 -2.02 10.33
C TRP A 80 -7.08 -3.33 10.31
N TRP A 81 -7.77 -3.63 9.20
CA TRP A 81 -8.49 -4.89 9.03
C TRP A 81 -7.56 -6.10 9.17
N PHE A 82 -6.40 -6.08 8.51
CA PHE A 82 -5.43 -7.17 8.57
C PHE A 82 -4.83 -7.33 9.99
N ALA A 83 -4.47 -6.23 10.66
CA ALA A 83 -3.98 -6.28 12.03
C ALA A 83 -5.04 -6.81 13.01
N LEU A 84 -6.29 -6.39 12.88
CA LEU A 84 -7.39 -6.87 13.71
C LEU A 84 -7.67 -8.35 13.47
N LEU A 85 -7.62 -8.81 12.21
CA LEU A 85 -7.74 -10.22 11.86
C LEU A 85 -6.71 -11.07 12.63
N LEU A 86 -5.43 -10.72 12.54
CA LEU A 86 -4.35 -11.42 13.23
C LEU A 86 -4.49 -11.36 14.75
N LEU A 87 -4.81 -10.19 15.30
CA LEU A 87 -5.02 -10.04 16.75
C LEU A 87 -6.20 -10.88 17.24
N PHE A 88 -7.32 -10.88 16.53
CA PHE A 88 -8.52 -11.60 16.96
C PHE A 88 -8.33 -13.12 16.89
N GLN A 89 -7.67 -13.63 15.85
CA GLN A 89 -7.34 -15.05 15.74
C GLN A 89 -6.36 -15.48 16.84
N ASN A 90 -5.25 -14.74 17.02
CA ASN A 90 -4.20 -15.10 17.98
C ASN A 90 -4.67 -15.02 19.45
N ASN A 91 -5.69 -14.20 19.74
CA ASN A 91 -6.30 -14.11 21.07
C ASN A 91 -7.56 -14.99 21.23
N GLY A 92 -7.94 -15.76 20.19
CA GLY A 92 -9.10 -16.65 20.22
C GLY A 92 -10.47 -15.94 20.28
N TRP A 93 -10.54 -14.68 19.87
CA TRP A 93 -11.79 -13.91 19.83
C TRP A 93 -12.67 -14.29 18.64
N ILE A 94 -12.03 -14.74 17.56
CA ILE A 94 -12.68 -15.35 16.39
C ILE A 94 -12.00 -16.68 16.05
N PRO A 95 -12.68 -17.60 15.36
CA PRO A 95 -12.05 -18.79 14.80
C PRO A 95 -10.95 -18.43 13.79
N GLU A 96 -10.03 -19.36 13.57
CA GLU A 96 -9.01 -19.20 12.53
C GLU A 96 -9.67 -19.07 11.15
N VAL A 97 -9.29 -18.02 10.41
CA VAL A 97 -9.76 -17.79 9.05
C VAL A 97 -8.88 -18.59 8.09
N SER A 98 -9.51 -19.41 7.25
CA SER A 98 -8.78 -20.21 6.27
C SER A 98 -8.09 -19.33 5.23
N ALA A 99 -6.97 -19.81 4.69
CA ALA A 99 -6.27 -19.17 3.59
C ALA A 99 -7.22 -18.88 2.42
N GLN A 100 -8.12 -19.81 2.08
CA GLN A 100 -9.05 -19.61 0.97
C GLN A 100 -10.00 -18.43 1.19
N ALA A 101 -10.49 -18.23 2.42
CA ALA A 101 -11.36 -17.11 2.77
C ALA A 101 -10.59 -15.78 2.75
N LEU A 102 -9.37 -15.75 3.28
CA LEU A 102 -8.49 -14.58 3.18
C LEU A 102 -8.18 -14.25 1.71
N GLY A 103 -7.92 -15.27 0.89
CA GLY A 103 -7.64 -15.15 -0.53
C GLY A 103 -8.78 -14.46 -1.31
N VAL A 104 -10.04 -14.79 -1.01
CA VAL A 104 -11.20 -14.08 -1.58
C VAL A 104 -11.19 -12.60 -1.24
N ALA A 105 -10.91 -12.24 0.02
CA ALA A 105 -10.81 -10.85 0.43
C ALA A 105 -9.68 -10.11 -0.30
N LEU A 106 -8.50 -10.73 -0.43
CA LEU A 106 -7.36 -10.16 -1.16
C LEU A 106 -7.65 -9.99 -2.66
N ILE A 107 -8.36 -10.93 -3.30
CA ILE A 107 -8.81 -10.78 -4.69
C ILE A 107 -9.70 -9.54 -4.85
N MET A 108 -10.62 -9.29 -3.91
CA MET A 108 -11.47 -8.09 -3.95
C MET A 108 -10.67 -6.80 -3.73
N TRP A 109 -9.64 -6.82 -2.88
CA TRP A 109 -8.66 -5.71 -2.79
C TRP A 109 -7.88 -5.52 -4.10
N GLY A 110 -7.59 -6.59 -4.82
CA GLY A 110 -7.01 -6.54 -6.17
C GLY A 110 -7.94 -5.85 -7.18
N VAL A 111 -9.24 -6.18 -7.16
CA VAL A 111 -10.25 -5.49 -7.99
C VAL A 111 -10.33 -4.00 -7.66
N PHE A 112 -10.37 -3.66 -6.36
CA PHE A 112 -10.31 -2.27 -5.89
C PHE A 112 -9.10 -1.54 -6.46
N THR A 113 -7.93 -2.15 -6.29
CA THR A 113 -6.66 -1.57 -6.72
C THR A 113 -6.60 -1.40 -8.23
N THR A 114 -7.20 -2.32 -8.99
CA THR A 114 -7.21 -2.28 -10.47
C THR A 114 -7.98 -1.06 -10.98
N TYR A 115 -9.15 -0.75 -10.43
CA TYR A 115 -9.87 0.45 -10.88
C TYR A 115 -9.16 1.74 -10.42
N MET A 116 -8.50 1.72 -9.25
CA MET A 116 -7.67 2.85 -8.82
C MET A 116 -6.45 3.02 -9.76
N TRP A 117 -5.83 1.92 -10.19
CA TRP A 117 -4.74 1.93 -11.16
C TRP A 117 -5.15 2.62 -12.47
N VAL A 118 -6.37 2.40 -12.97
CA VAL A 118 -6.87 3.14 -14.14
C VAL A 118 -6.84 4.66 -13.92
N GLY A 119 -7.15 5.13 -12.71
CA GLY A 119 -7.03 6.55 -12.35
C GLY A 119 -5.61 7.11 -12.44
N THR A 120 -4.58 6.28 -12.31
CA THR A 120 -3.17 6.70 -12.34
C THR A 120 -2.64 7.03 -13.73
N PHE A 121 -3.37 6.71 -14.80
CA PHE A 121 -2.97 7.03 -16.18
C PHE A 121 -2.86 8.55 -16.42
N LYS A 122 -3.53 9.36 -15.59
CA LYS A 122 -3.46 10.83 -15.58
C LYS A 122 -2.60 11.41 -14.44
N LEU A 123 -1.92 10.56 -13.67
CA LEU A 123 -0.98 10.95 -12.61
C LEU A 123 0.46 10.80 -13.11
N ASN A 124 1.43 10.42 -12.27
CA ASN A 124 2.81 10.19 -12.68
C ASN A 124 3.14 8.69 -12.81
N TRP A 125 4.21 8.37 -13.57
CA TRP A 125 4.70 6.99 -13.75
C TRP A 125 5.06 6.28 -12.44
N GLY A 126 5.50 7.02 -11.42
CA GLY A 126 5.74 6.48 -10.08
C GLY A 126 4.48 5.87 -9.46
N LEU A 127 3.41 6.67 -9.34
CA LEU A 127 2.12 6.24 -8.83
C LEU A 127 1.48 5.15 -9.69
N PHE A 128 1.61 5.25 -11.02
CA PHE A 128 1.18 4.19 -11.92
C PHE A 128 1.84 2.86 -11.60
N SER A 129 3.16 2.86 -11.40
CA SER A 129 3.92 1.66 -11.11
C SER A 129 3.52 1.06 -9.75
N VAL A 130 3.34 1.90 -8.72
CA VAL A 130 2.87 1.45 -7.40
C VAL A 130 1.54 0.74 -7.49
N PHE A 131 0.55 1.32 -8.17
CA PHE A 131 -0.78 0.72 -8.24
C PHE A 131 -0.84 -0.51 -9.14
N LEU A 132 -0.05 -0.54 -10.22
CA LEU A 132 0.06 -1.73 -11.06
C LEU A 132 0.63 -2.90 -10.25
N THR A 133 1.78 -2.69 -9.59
CA THR A 133 2.41 -3.77 -8.83
C THR A 133 1.57 -4.15 -7.62
N LEU A 134 0.87 -3.21 -6.97
CA LEU A 134 -0.05 -3.53 -5.88
C LEU A 134 -1.23 -4.40 -6.33
N ALA A 135 -1.81 -4.11 -7.50
CA ALA A 135 -2.88 -4.95 -8.05
C ALA A 135 -2.38 -6.38 -8.29
N LEU A 136 -1.19 -6.51 -8.88
CA LEU A 136 -0.54 -7.80 -9.09
C LEU A 136 -0.22 -8.50 -7.76
N THR A 137 0.27 -7.78 -6.75
CA THR A 137 0.50 -8.33 -5.40
C THR A 137 -0.79 -8.92 -4.83
N PHE A 138 -1.89 -8.16 -4.83
CA PHE A 138 -3.17 -8.64 -4.30
C PHE A 138 -3.71 -9.85 -5.06
N PHE A 139 -3.63 -9.85 -6.39
CA PHE A 139 -4.08 -11.01 -7.17
C PHE A 139 -3.20 -12.23 -6.97
N LEU A 140 -1.88 -12.09 -6.90
CA LEU A 140 -0.98 -13.22 -6.67
C LEU A 140 -1.19 -13.82 -5.28
N LEU A 141 -1.22 -12.99 -4.23
CA LEU A 141 -1.51 -13.48 -2.87
C LEU A 141 -2.91 -14.10 -2.80
N GLY A 142 -3.91 -13.39 -3.30
CA GLY A 142 -5.31 -13.80 -3.23
C GLY A 142 -5.61 -15.09 -4.00
N PHE A 143 -5.18 -15.22 -5.26
CA PHE A 143 -5.35 -16.45 -6.02
C PHE A 143 -4.43 -17.57 -5.52
N GLY A 144 -3.23 -17.25 -5.03
CA GLY A 144 -2.33 -18.22 -4.41
C GLY A 144 -2.98 -18.90 -3.21
N ASP A 145 -3.56 -18.12 -2.30
CA ASP A 145 -4.26 -18.65 -1.12
C ASP A 145 -5.59 -19.33 -1.47
N PHE A 146 -6.37 -18.73 -2.38
CA PHE A 146 -7.66 -19.28 -2.81
C PHE A 146 -7.53 -20.65 -3.49
N LEU A 147 -6.50 -20.81 -4.35
CA LEU A 147 -6.25 -22.06 -5.08
C LEU A 147 -5.32 -23.02 -4.31
N GLY A 148 -4.74 -22.60 -3.19
CA GLY A 148 -3.78 -23.39 -2.41
C GLY A 148 -2.43 -23.58 -3.10
N VAL A 149 -1.99 -22.62 -3.91
CA VAL A 149 -0.75 -22.69 -4.70
C VAL A 149 0.33 -21.81 -4.07
N GLY A 150 1.09 -22.38 -3.12
CA GLY A 150 2.08 -21.64 -2.32
C GLY A 150 3.13 -20.88 -3.13
N VAL A 151 3.58 -21.41 -4.27
CA VAL A 151 4.55 -20.69 -5.14
C VAL A 151 3.98 -19.38 -5.68
N VAL A 152 2.66 -19.29 -5.91
CA VAL A 152 2.00 -18.05 -6.37
C VAL A 152 1.95 -17.02 -5.23
N VAL A 153 1.75 -17.47 -3.99
CA VAL A 153 1.85 -16.62 -2.78
C VAL A 153 3.27 -16.07 -2.64
N THR A 154 4.29 -16.92 -2.80
CA THR A 154 5.70 -16.49 -2.78
C THR A 154 6.00 -15.45 -3.85
N LEU A 155 5.52 -15.63 -5.08
CA LEU A 155 5.63 -14.62 -6.13
C LEU A 155 4.91 -13.32 -5.76
N GLY A 156 3.73 -13.41 -5.15
CA GLY A 156 3.00 -12.27 -4.60
C GLY A 156 3.81 -11.49 -3.57
N GLY A 157 4.54 -12.20 -2.70
CA GLY A 157 5.50 -11.60 -1.77
C GLY A 157 6.60 -10.81 -2.48
N TRP A 158 7.25 -11.38 -3.50
CA TRP A 158 8.29 -10.65 -4.25
C TRP A 158 7.76 -9.39 -4.95
N VAL A 159 6.58 -9.49 -5.57
CA VAL A 159 5.93 -8.32 -6.19
C VAL A 159 5.51 -7.32 -5.12
N GLY A 160 5.09 -7.76 -3.94
CA GLY A 160 4.76 -6.89 -2.80
C GLY A 160 5.97 -6.12 -2.26
N ILE A 161 7.16 -6.73 -2.23
CA ILE A 161 8.40 -6.02 -1.90
C ILE A 161 8.64 -4.89 -2.91
N LEU A 162 8.53 -5.18 -4.22
CA LEU A 162 8.67 -4.17 -5.26
C LEU A 162 7.64 -3.05 -5.10
N THR A 163 6.38 -3.39 -4.84
CA THR A 163 5.31 -2.42 -4.57
C THR A 163 5.65 -1.47 -3.44
N GLY A 164 6.10 -2.01 -2.30
CA GLY A 164 6.46 -1.20 -1.14
C GLY A 164 7.66 -0.29 -1.41
N LEU A 165 8.68 -0.80 -2.11
CA LEU A 165 9.85 -0.01 -2.51
C LEU A 165 9.50 1.12 -3.48
N LEU A 166 8.62 0.87 -4.46
CA LEU A 166 8.12 1.90 -5.37
C LEU A 166 7.35 2.99 -4.60
N ALA A 167 6.51 2.63 -3.64
CA ALA A 167 5.78 3.60 -2.83
C ALA A 167 6.73 4.45 -1.97
N MET A 168 7.74 3.82 -1.38
CA MET A 168 8.81 4.52 -0.65
C MET A 168 9.59 5.45 -1.57
N TYR A 169 9.88 5.04 -2.81
CA TYR A 169 10.54 5.91 -3.79
C TYR A 169 9.69 7.13 -4.15
N VAL A 170 8.39 6.95 -4.41
CA VAL A 170 7.49 8.09 -4.71
C VAL A 170 7.45 9.05 -3.52
N SER A 171 7.31 8.53 -2.30
CA SER A 171 7.38 9.35 -1.08
C SER A 171 8.71 10.13 -0.98
N PHE A 172 9.83 9.44 -1.16
CA PHE A 172 11.16 10.03 -1.13
C PHE A 172 11.33 11.13 -2.19
N ALA A 173 10.86 10.90 -3.41
CA ALA A 173 10.91 11.85 -4.50
C ALA A 173 10.07 13.09 -4.20
N GLU A 174 8.82 12.92 -3.74
CA GLU A 174 7.95 14.05 -3.40
C GLU A 174 8.51 14.91 -2.24
N VAL A 175 9.02 14.29 -1.17
CA VAL A 175 9.65 15.03 -0.06
C VAL A 175 10.88 15.78 -0.53
N THR A 176 11.77 15.11 -1.27
CA THR A 176 13.04 15.71 -1.71
C THR A 176 12.81 16.85 -2.68
N ASN A 177 11.94 16.65 -3.68
CA ASN A 177 11.63 17.68 -4.67
C ASN A 177 11.00 18.92 -4.01
N TRP A 178 10.11 18.71 -3.01
CA TRP A 178 9.56 19.79 -2.22
C TRP A 178 10.64 20.53 -1.41
N THR A 179 11.50 19.82 -0.68
CA THR A 179 12.57 20.42 0.13
C THR A 179 13.57 21.19 -0.74
N TRP A 180 13.88 20.69 -1.93
CA TRP A 180 14.85 21.32 -2.84
C TRP A 180 14.21 22.38 -3.74
N GLY A 181 12.89 22.48 -3.78
CA GLY A 181 12.14 23.44 -4.60
C GLY A 181 12.29 23.24 -6.11
N ARG A 182 12.64 22.01 -6.55
CA ARG A 182 12.80 21.62 -7.96
C ARG A 182 12.71 20.10 -8.10
N ASP A 183 12.52 19.62 -9.32
CA ASP A 183 12.54 18.18 -9.61
C ASP A 183 13.99 17.65 -9.59
N VAL A 184 14.36 17.02 -8.48
CA VAL A 184 15.66 16.36 -8.28
C VAL A 184 15.55 14.88 -8.58
N LEU A 185 14.45 14.27 -8.15
CA LEU A 185 14.14 12.86 -8.34
C LEU A 185 12.95 12.73 -9.29
N PRO A 186 13.09 11.98 -10.39
CA PRO A 186 12.05 11.91 -11.40
C PRO A 186 10.90 11.01 -10.95
N LEU A 187 9.67 11.53 -11.01
CA LEU A 187 8.45 10.75 -10.89
C LEU A 187 7.88 10.31 -12.26
N GLY A 188 8.46 10.85 -13.34
CA GLY A 188 7.97 10.71 -14.71
C GLY A 188 6.74 11.58 -15.00
N GLY A 189 6.48 11.81 -16.28
CA GLY A 189 5.27 12.50 -16.75
C GLY A 189 4.02 11.64 -16.63
N THR A 190 2.95 12.06 -17.31
CA THR A 190 1.69 11.31 -17.33
C THR A 190 1.80 10.10 -18.26
N PRO A 191 1.33 8.90 -17.85
CA PRO A 191 1.30 7.73 -18.73
C PRO A 191 0.42 7.90 -19.97
N TYR A 192 -0.65 8.69 -19.87
CA TYR A 192 -1.59 8.95 -20.96
C TYR A 192 -1.94 10.43 -21.06
N GLU A 193 -1.61 11.06 -22.19
CA GLU A 193 -1.76 12.52 -22.40
C GLU A 193 -3.09 12.96 -23.01
N GLY A 194 -3.93 12.04 -23.51
CA GLY A 194 -5.12 12.40 -24.30
C GLY A 194 -6.40 12.65 -23.52
#